data_AF-A0A2S0X9H7-F1
#
_entry.id   AF-A0A2S0X9H7-F1
#
_cell.length_a   1.000
_cell.length_b   1.000
_cell.length_c   1.000
_cell.angle_alpha   90.00
_cell.angle_beta   90.00
_cell.angle_gamma   90.00
#
_symmetry.space_group_name_H-M   'P 1'
#
loop_
_entity.id
_entity.type
_entity.pdbx_description
1 polymer ?
#
loop_
_entity_poly.entity_id
_entity_poly.type
_entity_poly.pdbx_seq_one_letter_code
_entity_poly.pdbx_strand_id
1 'polypeptide(L)'
;MMIPKLDLHSFRLFIFLTLIGDVFCAMTMKQLIKSMDMMRDTCAPKFSVTPETLAGLRNGIFLEDRELKCYTLCIAQMAGTITRKNEISLEKTIKQLESMLPPDVKQIAIDTVTLCKDVQKQYKDPCDKTFYSAKCGFELQPEKFMFP
;
A
#
# COMPACT_ATOMS: atom_id res chain seq x y z
N MET A 1 7.56 -56.53 -17.00
CA MET A 1 6.74 -55.33 -17.29
C MET A 1 5.73 -55.19 -16.16
N MET A 2 6.09 -54.47 -15.11
CA MET A 2 5.24 -54.27 -13.92
C MET A 2 4.44 -52.98 -14.11
N ILE A 3 3.13 -53.12 -14.26
CA ILE A 3 2.17 -52.01 -14.17
C ILE A 3 1.99 -51.72 -12.67
N PRO A 4 2.38 -50.55 -12.15
CA PRO A 4 2.10 -50.24 -10.75
C PRO A 4 0.60 -50.01 -10.58
N LYS A 5 0.00 -50.69 -9.59
CA LYS A 5 -1.38 -50.45 -9.15
C LYS A 5 -1.47 -49.01 -8.62
N LEU A 6 -2.10 -48.14 -9.40
CA LEU A 6 -2.35 -46.76 -9.03
C LEU A 6 -3.48 -46.75 -7.97
N ASP A 7 -3.12 -46.45 -6.72
CA ASP A 7 -4.06 -46.38 -5.60
C ASP A 7 -5.01 -45.18 -5.75
N LEU A 8 -6.32 -45.43 -5.65
CA LEU A 8 -7.39 -44.43 -5.70
C LEU A 8 -7.20 -43.31 -4.65
N HIS A 9 -6.52 -43.60 -3.53
CA HIS A 9 -6.18 -42.61 -2.51
C HIS A 9 -5.11 -41.62 -2.97
N SER A 10 -4.14 -42.08 -3.78
CA SER A 10 -3.13 -41.23 -4.41
C SER A 10 -3.76 -40.31 -5.46
N PHE A 11 -4.80 -40.77 -6.16
CA PHE A 11 -5.56 -39.97 -7.11
C PHE A 11 -6.40 -38.88 -6.40
N ARG A 12 -6.98 -39.18 -5.23
CA ARG A 12 -7.73 -38.21 -4.41
C ARG A 12 -6.86 -37.10 -3.83
N LEU A 13 -5.64 -37.41 -3.41
CA LEU A 13 -4.68 -36.40 -2.93
C LEU A 13 -4.22 -35.48 -4.08
N PHE A 14 -4.03 -36.05 -5.28
CA PHE A 14 -3.65 -35.31 -6.48
C PHE A 14 -4.78 -34.38 -6.97
N ILE A 15 -6.03 -34.81 -6.89
CA ILE A 15 -7.22 -33.99 -7.22
C ILE A 15 -7.40 -32.84 -6.22
N PHE A 16 -7.09 -33.03 -4.93
CA PHE A 16 -7.13 -31.94 -3.96
C PHE A 16 -6.03 -30.89 -4.21
N LEU A 17 -4.87 -31.30 -4.74
CA LEU A 17 -3.76 -30.40 -5.04
C LEU A 17 -3.98 -29.57 -6.32
N THR A 18 -4.74 -30.10 -7.30
CA THR A 18 -5.05 -29.40 -8.56
C THR A 18 -6.28 -28.50 -8.48
N LEU A 19 -7.05 -28.54 -7.39
CA LEU A 19 -8.20 -27.66 -7.12
C LEU A 19 -7.83 -26.34 -6.43
N ILE A 20 -6.53 -26.06 -6.22
CA ILE A 20 -6.06 -24.72 -5.87
C ILE A 20 -5.96 -23.93 -7.19
N GLY A 21 -7.10 -23.76 -7.85
CA GLY A 21 -7.23 -22.89 -9.02
C GLY A 21 -6.79 -21.47 -8.66
N ASP A 22 -6.18 -20.79 -9.62
CA ASP A 22 -5.58 -19.47 -9.50
C ASP A 22 -6.39 -18.54 -8.60
N VAL A 23 -5.91 -18.36 -7.36
CA VAL A 23 -6.42 -17.33 -6.47
C VAL A 23 -6.02 -16.02 -7.12
N PHE A 24 -6.99 -15.33 -7.73
CA PHE A 24 -6.84 -13.93 -8.12
C PHE A 24 -6.47 -13.15 -6.84
N CYS A 25 -5.18 -12.92 -6.65
CA CYS A 25 -4.61 -12.37 -5.43
C CYS A 25 -4.67 -10.84 -5.48
N ALA A 26 -5.88 -10.29 -5.54
CA ALA A 26 -6.14 -8.87 -5.32
C ALA A 26 -7.08 -8.74 -4.12
N MET A 27 -6.77 -7.80 -3.22
CA MET A 27 -7.65 -7.57 -2.08
C MET A 27 -9.00 -6.98 -2.53
N THR A 28 -10.06 -7.39 -1.86
CA THR A 28 -11.36 -6.69 -1.96
C THR A 28 -11.25 -5.28 -1.37
N MET A 29 -12.12 -4.37 -1.78
CA MET A 29 -12.18 -3.02 -1.20
C MET A 29 -12.36 -3.04 0.33
N LYS A 30 -13.13 -3.98 0.87
CA LYS A 30 -13.30 -4.13 2.33
C LYS A 30 -11.99 -4.50 3.03
N GLN A 31 -11.20 -5.39 2.42
CA GLN A 31 -9.88 -5.76 2.97
C GLN A 31 -8.90 -4.61 2.86
N LEU A 32 -8.90 -3.88 1.74
CA LEU A 32 -8.06 -2.69 1.56
C LEU A 32 -8.31 -1.65 2.66
N ILE A 33 -9.59 -1.27 2.89
CA ILE A 33 -9.94 -0.31 3.93
C ILE A 33 -9.53 -0.81 5.32
N LYS A 34 -9.77 -2.08 5.64
CA LYS A 34 -9.35 -2.66 6.92
C LYS A 34 -7.83 -2.63 7.10
N SER A 35 -7.06 -2.87 6.05
CA SER A 35 -5.59 -2.76 6.09
C SER A 35 -5.13 -1.32 6.30
N MET A 36 -5.83 -0.35 5.69
CA MET A 36 -5.56 1.07 5.91
C MET A 36 -5.86 1.49 7.36
N ASP A 37 -7.00 1.06 7.91
CA ASP A 37 -7.37 1.33 9.30
C ASP A 37 -6.31 0.75 10.27
N MET A 38 -5.83 -0.47 10.02
CA MET A 38 -4.74 -1.06 10.81
C MET A 38 -3.45 -0.21 10.79
N MET A 39 -3.06 0.29 9.62
CA MET A 39 -1.88 1.16 9.50
C MET A 39 -2.11 2.48 10.25
N ARG A 40 -3.31 3.07 10.13
CA ARG A 40 -3.70 4.26 10.90
C ARG A 40 -3.61 4.02 12.40
N ASP A 41 -4.22 2.95 12.90
CA ASP A 41 -4.27 2.62 14.33
C ASP A 41 -2.87 2.36 14.92
N THR A 42 -1.95 1.86 14.10
CA THR A 42 -0.57 1.60 14.53
C THR A 42 0.28 2.88 14.53
N CYS A 43 0.05 3.80 13.59
CA CYS A 43 0.87 5.00 13.44
C CYS A 43 0.33 6.20 14.22
N ALA A 44 -0.98 6.45 14.22
CA ALA A 44 -1.57 7.64 14.82
C ALA A 44 -1.19 7.84 16.29
N PRO A 45 -1.18 6.82 17.18
CA PRO A 45 -0.83 7.00 18.59
C PRO A 45 0.62 7.43 18.85
N LYS A 46 1.50 7.35 17.84
CA LYS A 46 2.90 7.76 17.94
C LYS A 46 3.10 9.26 17.76
N PHE A 47 2.06 9.97 17.33
CA PHE A 47 2.11 11.37 16.96
C PHE A 47 0.93 12.12 17.58
N SER A 48 1.08 13.43 17.78
CA SER A 48 0.03 14.28 18.34
C SER A 48 -1.01 14.69 17.27
N VAL A 49 -1.50 13.74 16.48
CA VAL A 49 -2.45 13.95 15.38
C VAL A 49 -3.88 13.58 15.78
N THR A 50 -4.85 14.40 15.37
CA THR A 50 -6.26 14.13 15.64
C THR A 50 -6.90 13.29 14.54
N PRO A 51 -7.97 12.53 14.81
CA PRO A 51 -8.74 11.84 13.78
C PRO A 51 -9.20 12.76 12.64
N GLU A 52 -9.55 14.01 12.97
CA GLU A 52 -9.97 15.05 12.03
C GLU A 52 -8.82 15.47 11.11
N THR A 53 -7.63 15.68 11.67
CA THR A 53 -6.41 15.96 10.90
C THR A 53 -6.12 14.83 9.90
N LEU A 54 -6.24 13.56 10.34
CA LEU A 54 -5.99 12.40 9.49
C LEU A 54 -7.07 12.19 8.43
N ALA A 55 -8.34 12.48 8.74
CA ALA A 55 -9.41 12.47 7.76
C ALA A 55 -9.21 13.58 6.70
N GLY A 56 -8.63 14.72 7.11
CA GLY A 56 -8.31 15.85 6.25
C GLY A 56 -7.39 15.50 5.07
N LEU A 57 -6.45 14.54 5.24
CA LEU A 57 -5.55 14.10 4.17
C LEU A 57 -6.30 13.61 2.92
N ARG A 58 -7.41 12.91 3.10
CA ARG A 58 -8.25 12.41 1.99
C ARG A 58 -9.05 13.53 1.29
N ASN A 59 -9.17 14.68 1.95
CA ASN A 59 -9.89 15.86 1.45
C ASN A 59 -8.93 16.97 0.98
N GLY A 60 -7.63 16.68 0.84
CA GLY A 60 -6.64 17.67 0.39
C GLY A 60 -6.13 18.63 1.47
N ILE A 61 -6.47 18.38 2.74
CA ILE A 61 -6.00 19.20 3.86
C ILE A 61 -4.64 18.65 4.32
N PHE A 62 -3.58 19.15 3.69
CA PHE A 62 -2.19 18.84 4.02
C PHE A 62 -1.60 19.95 4.89
N LEU A 63 -1.86 19.89 6.20
CA LEU A 63 -1.26 20.81 7.17
C LEU A 63 0.24 20.56 7.26
N GLU A 64 1.07 21.61 7.16
CA GLU A 64 2.54 21.47 7.21
C GLU A 64 3.08 21.30 8.65
N ASP A 65 2.36 20.53 9.46
CA ASP A 65 2.71 20.17 10.81
C ASP A 65 3.70 18.98 10.84
N ARG A 66 4.65 19.01 11.78
CA ARG A 66 5.70 17.99 11.87
C ARG A 66 5.14 16.62 12.24
N GLU A 67 4.17 16.56 13.13
CA GLU A 67 3.56 15.31 13.60
C GLU A 67 2.81 14.63 12.46
N LEU A 68 2.05 15.41 11.67
CA LEU A 68 1.37 14.90 10.48
C LEU A 68 2.35 14.44 9.39
N LYS A 69 3.43 15.19 9.15
CA LYS A 69 4.48 14.78 8.21
C LYS A 69 5.16 13.48 8.61
N CYS A 70 5.45 13.30 9.90
CA CYS A 70 6.08 12.07 10.36
C CYS A 70 5.09 10.89 10.47
N TYR A 71 3.79 11.17 10.62
CA TYR A 71 2.74 10.17 10.44
C TYR A 71 2.80 9.54 9.05
N THR A 72 2.93 10.34 7.98
CA THR A 72 3.03 9.77 6.61
C THR A 72 4.28 8.90 6.42
N LEU A 73 5.38 9.23 7.11
CA LEU A 73 6.58 8.39 7.12
C LEU A 73 6.33 7.05 7.82
N CYS A 74 5.67 7.06 8.98
CA CYS A 74 5.30 5.84 9.68
C CYS A 74 4.46 4.91 8.79
N ILE A 75 3.46 5.46 8.10
CA ILE A 75 2.63 4.71 7.15
C ILE A 75 3.49 4.12 6.03
N ALA A 76 4.36 4.92 5.41
CA ALA A 76 5.24 4.45 4.33
C ALA A 76 6.20 3.33 4.80
N GLN A 77 6.70 3.42 6.04
CA GLN A 77 7.53 2.39 6.67
C GLN A 77 6.73 1.11 6.92
N MET A 78 5.51 1.20 7.45
CA MET A 78 4.63 0.06 7.66
C MET A 78 4.26 -0.63 6.34
N ALA A 79 4.01 0.15 5.29
CA ALA A 79 3.77 -0.35 3.94
C ALA A 79 5.03 -0.95 3.28
N GLY A 80 6.19 -0.88 3.94
CA GLY A 80 7.46 -1.42 3.41
C GLY A 80 8.04 -0.66 2.23
N THR A 81 7.56 0.55 1.94
CA THR A 81 7.91 1.33 0.74
C THR A 81 9.19 2.16 0.91
N ILE A 82 9.70 2.26 2.14
CA ILE A 82 10.90 3.02 2.47
C ILE A 82 12.17 2.16 2.35
N THR A 83 13.25 2.74 1.82
CA THR A 83 14.59 2.12 1.76
C THR A 83 15.31 2.27 3.09
N ARG A 84 16.43 1.56 3.26
CA ARG A 84 17.30 1.73 4.45
C ARG A 84 17.91 3.13 4.59
N LYS A 85 17.87 3.94 3.53
CA LYS A 85 18.36 5.33 3.51
C LYS A 85 17.24 6.36 3.76
N ASN A 86 16.06 5.90 4.20
CA ASN A 86 14.87 6.73 4.38
C ASN A 86 14.39 7.45 3.10
N GLU A 87 14.53 6.77 1.96
CA GLU A 87 14.00 7.23 0.67
C GLU A 87 12.79 6.38 0.27
N ILE A 88 11.87 6.96 -0.48
CA ILE A 88 10.72 6.23 -1.04
C ILE A 88 11.23 5.40 -2.23
N SER A 89 11.02 4.09 -2.18
CA SER A 89 11.35 3.19 -3.28
C SER A 89 10.15 3.06 -4.22
N LEU A 90 10.29 3.55 -5.44
CA LEU A 90 9.25 3.40 -6.47
C LEU A 90 8.93 1.91 -6.72
N GLU A 91 9.96 1.06 -6.86
CA GLU A 91 9.79 -0.37 -7.09
C GLU A 91 8.97 -1.04 -5.97
N LYS A 92 9.30 -0.78 -4.70
CA LYS A 92 8.55 -1.36 -3.58
C LYS A 92 7.14 -0.78 -3.48
N THR A 93 6.98 0.50 -3.79
CA THR A 93 5.66 1.16 -3.82
C THR A 93 4.77 0.50 -4.87
N ILE A 94 5.26 0.30 -6.09
CA ILE A 94 4.52 -0.39 -7.15
C ILE A 94 4.13 -1.81 -6.71
N LYS A 95 5.07 -2.60 -6.17
CA LYS A 95 4.77 -3.94 -5.65
C LYS A 95 3.70 -3.95 -4.56
N GLN A 96 3.73 -2.95 -3.68
CA GLN A 96 2.70 -2.81 -2.63
C GLN A 96 1.33 -2.48 -3.24
N LEU A 97 1.27 -1.57 -4.22
CA LEU A 97 0.03 -1.25 -4.92
C LEU A 97 -0.52 -2.44 -5.71
N GLU A 98 0.35 -3.21 -6.37
CA GLU A 98 -0.04 -4.42 -7.10
C GLU A 98 -0.66 -5.48 -6.20
N SER A 99 -0.12 -5.62 -4.98
CA SER A 99 -0.60 -6.56 -3.95
C SER A 99 -1.91 -6.10 -3.30
N MET A 100 -2.01 -4.80 -3.01
CA MET A 100 -3.11 -4.28 -2.19
C MET A 100 -4.32 -3.80 -2.97
N LEU A 101 -4.12 -3.19 -4.14
CA LEU A 101 -5.18 -2.48 -4.82
C LEU A 101 -5.99 -3.39 -5.74
N PRO A 102 -7.33 -3.20 -5.79
CA PRO A 102 -8.15 -3.85 -6.79
C PRO A 102 -7.85 -3.32 -8.21
N PRO A 103 -8.19 -4.10 -9.26
CA PRO A 103 -7.78 -3.81 -10.63
C PRO A 103 -8.22 -2.43 -11.16
N ASP A 104 -9.36 -1.92 -10.71
CA ASP A 104 -9.99 -0.66 -11.16
C ASP A 104 -9.21 0.59 -10.73
N VAL A 105 -8.53 0.56 -9.58
CA VAL A 105 -7.75 1.71 -9.06
C VAL A 105 -6.23 1.49 -9.14
N LYS A 106 -5.78 0.25 -9.35
CA LYS A 106 -4.36 -0.14 -9.36
C LYS A 106 -3.54 0.66 -10.38
N GLN A 107 -3.96 0.68 -11.65
CA GLN A 107 -3.17 1.32 -12.70
C GLN A 107 -3.04 2.83 -12.47
N ILE A 108 -4.16 3.47 -12.09
CA ILE A 108 -4.19 4.91 -11.75
C ILE A 108 -3.19 5.22 -10.63
N ALA A 109 -3.15 4.38 -9.59
CA ALA A 109 -2.21 4.57 -8.49
C ALA A 109 -0.74 4.38 -8.94
N ILE A 110 -0.45 3.37 -9.77
CA ILE A 110 0.90 3.11 -10.30
C ILE A 110 1.39 4.28 -11.16
N ASP A 111 0.55 4.80 -12.05
CA ASP A 111 0.88 5.94 -12.90
C ASP A 111 1.14 7.19 -12.04
N THR A 112 0.30 7.40 -11.03
CA THR A 112 0.42 8.53 -10.09
C THR A 112 1.73 8.49 -9.31
N VAL A 113 2.09 7.35 -8.69
CA VAL A 113 3.36 7.26 -7.94
C VAL A 113 4.58 7.36 -8.86
N THR A 114 4.43 6.97 -10.14
CA THR A 114 5.49 7.13 -11.15
C THR A 114 5.71 8.59 -11.50
N LEU A 115 4.65 9.39 -11.61
CA LEU A 115 4.73 10.85 -11.82
C LEU A 115 5.30 11.56 -10.59
N CYS A 116 4.96 11.12 -9.38
CA CYS A 116 5.43 11.73 -8.13
C CYS A 116 6.82 11.27 -7.67
N LYS A 117 7.48 10.33 -8.38
CA LYS A 117 8.70 9.63 -7.89
C LYS A 117 9.85 10.55 -7.50
N ASP A 118 9.95 11.71 -8.14
CA ASP A 118 11.05 12.66 -7.98
C ASP A 118 10.76 13.76 -6.95
N VAL A 119 9.52 13.87 -6.44
CA VAL A 119 9.13 14.89 -5.44
C VAL A 119 10.01 14.82 -4.20
N GLN A 120 10.28 13.61 -3.70
CA GLN A 120 11.15 13.39 -2.53
C GLN A 120 12.58 13.95 -2.68
N LYS A 121 13.07 14.19 -3.90
CA LYS A 121 14.42 14.71 -4.14
C LYS A 121 14.57 16.17 -3.70
N GLN A 122 13.47 16.89 -3.58
CA GLN A 122 13.44 18.28 -3.14
C GLN A 122 13.61 18.42 -1.61
N TYR A 123 13.47 17.31 -0.87
CA TYR A 123 13.43 17.32 0.59
C TYR A 123 14.55 16.47 1.19
N LYS A 124 15.15 16.94 2.28
CA LYS A 124 16.16 16.19 3.06
C LYS A 124 15.52 15.36 4.16
N ASP A 125 14.55 15.93 4.87
CA ASP A 125 13.83 15.26 5.95
C ASP A 125 12.93 14.13 5.40
N PRO A 126 13.03 12.90 5.92
CA PRO A 126 12.20 11.79 5.45
C PRO A 126 10.71 11.95 5.73
N CYS A 127 10.32 12.68 6.78
CA CYS A 127 8.93 13.04 7.02
C CYS A 127 8.40 13.91 5.87
N ASP A 128 9.15 14.96 5.50
CA ASP A 128 8.81 15.81 4.34
C ASP A 128 8.75 15.02 3.03
N LYS A 129 9.73 14.13 2.78
CA LYS A 129 9.75 13.28 1.57
C LYS A 129 8.42 12.57 1.38
N THR A 130 7.94 11.88 2.42
CA THR A 130 6.70 11.09 2.34
C THR A 130 5.46 11.96 2.29
N PHE A 131 5.43 13.05 3.05
CA PHE A 131 4.29 13.96 3.10
C PHE A 131 4.05 14.63 1.76
N TYR A 132 5.08 15.23 1.16
CA TYR A 132 4.93 15.92 -0.12
C TYR A 132 4.74 14.94 -1.29
N SER A 133 5.28 13.73 -1.23
CA SER A 133 4.93 12.69 -2.20
C SER A 133 3.47 12.22 -2.09
N ALA A 134 2.92 12.10 -0.88
CA ALA A 134 1.50 11.82 -0.70
C ALA A 134 0.61 12.98 -1.19
N LYS A 135 1.01 14.22 -0.90
CA LYS A 135 0.34 15.43 -1.40
C LYS A 135 0.32 15.48 -2.93
N CYS A 136 1.44 15.18 -3.60
CA CYS A 136 1.48 15.05 -5.05
C CYS A 136 0.47 14.01 -5.58
N GLY A 137 0.33 12.88 -4.88
CA GLY A 137 -0.66 11.86 -5.23
C GLY A 137 -2.10 12.38 -5.17
N PHE A 138 -2.43 13.15 -4.13
CA PHE A 138 -3.73 13.82 -4.02
C PHE A 138 -3.94 14.86 -5.13
N GLU A 139 -2.95 15.72 -5.39
CA GLU A 139 -3.04 16.77 -6.40
C GLU A 139 -3.27 16.22 -7.82
N LEU A 140 -2.70 15.05 -8.14
CA LEU A 140 -2.90 14.39 -9.42
C LEU A 140 -4.21 13.60 -9.51
N GLN A 141 -4.69 13.04 -8.39
CA GLN A 141 -5.85 12.13 -8.36
C GLN A 141 -6.78 12.39 -7.15
N PRO A 142 -7.37 13.59 -7.00
CA PRO A 142 -8.08 13.96 -5.78
C PRO A 142 -9.31 13.08 -5.50
N GLU A 143 -10.01 12.62 -6.55
CA GLU A 143 -11.20 11.78 -6.41
C GLU A 143 -10.90 10.30 -6.10
N LYS A 144 -9.67 9.85 -6.39
CA LYS A 144 -9.25 8.45 -6.22
C LYS A 144 -8.23 8.28 -5.10
N PHE A 145 -7.72 9.38 -4.56
CA PHE A 145 -6.71 9.36 -3.52
C PHE A 145 -7.27 8.76 -2.23
N MET A 146 -6.53 7.77 -1.72
CA MET A 146 -6.79 7.12 -0.46
C MET A 146 -5.49 7.13 0.35
N PHE A 147 -5.58 7.51 1.61
CA PHE A 147 -4.47 7.46 2.54
C PHE A 147 -4.94 6.86 3.86
N PRO A 148 -4.18 5.95 4.49
CA PRO A 148 -4.48 5.41 5.80
C PRO A 148 -4.99 6.45 6.77
#